data_AF-A0A699RPM7-F1
#
_entry.id   AF-A0A699RPM7-F1
#
_cell.length_a   1.000
_cell.length_b   1.000
_cell.length_c   1.000
_cell.angle_alpha   90.00
_cell.angle_beta   90.00
_cell.angle_gamma   90.00
#
_symmetry.space_group_name_H-M   'P 1'
#
loop_
_entity.id
_entity.type
_entity.pdbx_description
1 polymer ?
#
loop_
_entity_poly.entity_id
_entity_poly.type
_entity_poly.pdbx_seq_one_letter_code
_entity_poly.pdbx_strand_id
1 'polypeptide(L)' 'FDLEAFSDSDYAGASLDRKSTTGGCQFFRKRLISWQCKRQTVAANSTTEAEYVAAANCRG' A
#
# COMPACT_ATOMS: atom_id res chain seq x y z
N PHE A 1 -21.14 4.67 -11.96
CA PHE A 1 -20.62 3.78 -10.90
C PHE A 1 -19.21 4.25 -10.66
N ASP A 2 -18.92 4.76 -9.47
CA ASP A 2 -17.66 5.46 -9.19
C ASP A 2 -16.93 4.69 -8.08
N LEU A 3 -15.90 3.95 -8.49
CA LEU A 3 -15.03 3.15 -7.64
C LEU A 3 -13.65 3.79 -7.70
N GLU A 4 -13.20 4.35 -6.60
CA GLU A 4 -11.87 4.93 -6.46
C GLU A 4 -11.04 4.02 -5.55
N ALA A 5 -9.80 3.75 -5.94
CA ALA A 5 -8.88 2.97 -5.13
C ALA A 5 -7.57 3.75 -4.95
N PHE A 6 -7.09 3.82 -3.71
CA PHE A 6 -5.80 4.41 -3.38
C PHE A 6 -4.90 3.36 -2.78
N SER A 7 -3.61 3.44 -3.08
CA SER A 7 -2.56 2.63 -2.49
C SER A 7 -1.47 3.56 -1.99
N ASP A 8 -0.97 3.29 -0.80
CA ASP A 8 0.09 4.04 -0.14
C ASP A 8 1.12 3.05 0.43
N SER A 9 2.37 3.49 0.58
CA SER A 9 3.38 2.67 1.22
C SER A 9 4.26 3.50 2.12
N ASP A 10 4.34 3.10 3.38
CA ASP A 10 5.20 3.77 4.35
C ASP A 10 6.47 2.95 4.62
N TYR A 11 7.60 3.65 4.59
CA TYR A 11 8.93 3.13 4.91
C TYR A 11 9.37 3.49 6.34
N ALA A 12 8.61 4.29 7.09
CA ALA A 12 9.00 4.80 8.40
C ALA A 12 9.30 3.72 9.47
N GLY A 13 8.83 2.48 9.27
CA GLY A 13 9.09 1.31 10.13
C GLY A 13 10.10 0.30 9.58
N ALA A 14 10.68 0.55 8.40
CA ALA A 14 11.50 -0.43 7.68
C ALA A 14 12.97 -0.46 8.15
N SER A 15 13.40 0.36 9.12
CA SER A 15 14.79 0.37 9.56
C SER A 15 15.26 -0.93 10.22
N LEU A 16 14.33 -1.70 10.83
CA LEU A 16 14.66 -2.96 11.52
C LEU A 16 14.58 -4.19 10.60
N ASP A 17 13.55 -4.27 9.76
CA ASP A 17 13.25 -5.44 8.92
C ASP A 17 13.42 -5.19 7.41
N ARG A 18 13.69 -3.94 7.00
CA ARG A 18 13.62 -3.44 5.60
C ARG A 18 12.28 -3.65 4.91
N LYS A 19 11.23 -3.96 5.67
CA LYS A 19 9.88 -4.20 5.17
C LYS A 19 9.04 -2.94 5.35
N SER A 20 8.58 -2.38 4.25
CA SER A 20 7.59 -1.30 4.25
C SER A 20 6.21 -1.84 4.59
N THR A 21 5.29 -0.95 4.95
CA THR A 21 3.88 -1.28 5.13
C THR A 21 3.10 -0.70 3.97
N THR A 22 2.43 -1.54 3.19
CA THR A 22 1.51 -1.09 2.15
C THR A 22 0.12 -0.94 2.74
N GLY A 23 -0.46 0.24 2.58
CA GLY A 23 -1.87 0.52 2.82
C GLY A 23 -2.63 0.59 1.49
N GLY A 24 -3.90 0.22 1.50
CA GLY A 24 -4.78 0.42 0.36
C GLY A 24 -6.22 0.60 0.80
N CYS A 25 -6.96 1.43 0.09
CA CYS A 25 -8.35 1.72 0.39
C CYS A 25 -9.18 1.84 -0.88
N GLN A 26 -10.40 1.29 -0.83
CA GLN A 26 -11.35 1.38 -1.94
C GLN A 26 -12.59 2.14 -1.47
N PHE A 27 -13.00 3.11 -2.27
CA PHE A 27 -14.17 3.93 -2.05
C PHE A 27 -15.20 3.68 -3.14
N PHE A 28 -16.46 3.51 -2.75
CA PHE A 28 -17.59 3.50 -3.66
C PHE A 28 -18.45 4.72 -3.39
N ARG A 29 -18.62 5.60 -4.38
CA ARG A 29 -19.43 6.82 -4.25
C ARG A 29 -19.09 7.63 -2.99
N LYS A 30 -17.79 7.80 -2.71
CA LYS A 30 -17.25 8.49 -1.52
C LYS A 30 -17.43 7.76 -0.18
N ARG A 31 -17.86 6.49 -0.16
CA ARG A 31 -17.88 5.65 1.04
C ARG A 31 -16.76 4.63 0.98
N LEU A 32 -15.94 4.56 2.02
CA LEU A 32 -14.92 3.52 2.15
C LEU A 32 -15.61 2.16 2.27
N ILE A 33 -15.32 1.26 1.33
CA ILE A 33 -15.90 -0.10 1.30
C ILE A 33 -14.90 -1.16 1.73
N SER A 34 -13.60 -0.93 1.52
CA SER A 34 -12.55 -1.83 1.96
C SER A 34 -11.28 -1.06 2.29
N TRP A 35 -10.56 -1.55 3.29
CA TRP A 35 -9.25 -1.06 3.70
C TRP A 35 -8.35 -2.26 3.96
N GLN A 36 -7.11 -2.19 3.49
CA GLN A 36 -6.09 -3.21 3.74
C GLN A 36 -4.80 -2.54 4.21
N CYS A 37 -4.22 -3.08 5.28
CA CYS A 37 -2.85 -2.81 5.68
C CYS A 37 -2.09 -4.13 5.63
N LYS A 38 -1.08 -4.21 4.79
CA LYS A 38 -0.24 -5.39 4.65
C LYS A 38 1.21 -5.00 4.77
N ARG A 39 1.92 -5.62 5.71
CA ARG A 39 3.37 -5.52 5.76
C ARG A 39 3.94 -6.17 4.51
N GLN A 40 4.73 -5.44 3.74
CA GLN A 40 5.37 -5.98 2.54
C GLN A 40 6.26 -7.15 2.93
N THR A 41 6.13 -8.24 2.18
CA THR A 41 7.01 -9.42 2.35
C THR A 41 8.36 -9.18 1.69
N VAL A 42 8.38 -8.29 0.68
CA VAL A 42 9.57 -7.85 -0.05
C VAL A 42 10.25 -6.75 0.75
N ALA A 43 11.57 -6.87 0.91
CA ALA A 43 12.36 -5.79 1.48
C ALA A 43 12.54 -4.68 0.44
N ALA A 44 12.17 -3.45 0.79
CA ALA A 44 12.48 -2.26 0.01
C ALA A 44 13.69 -1.59 0.65
N ASN A 45 14.59 -0.99 -0.15
CA ASN A 45 15.72 -0.23 0.38
C ASN A 45 15.48 1.30 0.29
N SER A 46 14.35 1.71 -0.28
CA SER A 46 13.95 3.11 -0.43
C SER A 46 12.42 3.24 -0.44
N THR A 47 11.91 4.45 -0.17
CA THR A 47 10.49 4.78 -0.29
C THR A 47 9.97 4.60 -1.71
N THR A 48 10.75 4.99 -2.72
CA THR A 48 10.36 4.82 -4.13
C THR A 48 10.16 3.35 -4.50
N GLU A 49 11.07 2.46 -4.09
CA GLU A 49 10.88 1.02 -4.29
C GLU A 49 9.66 0.49 -3.53
N ALA A 50 9.42 0.97 -2.31
CA ALA A 50 8.24 0.58 -1.54
C ALA A 50 6.93 0.96 -2.25
N GLU A 51 6.88 2.14 -2.89
CA GLU A 51 5.73 2.61 -3.67
C GLU A 51 5.49 1.74 -4.91
N TYR A 52 6.56 1.40 -5.64
CA TYR A 52 6.48 0.49 -6.79
C TYR A 52 5.98 -0.90 -6.39
N VAL A 53 6.48 -1.45 -5.28
CA VAL A 53 6.01 -2.75 -4.79
C VAL A 53 4.56 -2.67 -4.32
N ALA A 54 4.15 -1.58 -3.70
CA ALA A 54 2.75 -1.37 -3.30
C ALA A 54 1.82 -1.30 -4.51
N ALA A 55 2.20 -0.54 -5.54
CA ALA A 55 1.45 -0.45 -6.80
C ALA A 55 1.35 -1.83 -7.50
N ALA A 56 2.44 -2.61 -7.53
CA ALA A 56 2.43 -3.96 -8.09
C ALA A 56 1.59 -4.97 -7.27
N ASN A 57 1.47 -4.74 -5.96
CA ASN A 57 0.71 -5.59 -5.05
C ASN A 57 -0.76 -5.14 -4.91
N CYS A 58 -1.12 -3.99 -5.48
CA CYS A 58 -2.50 -3.54 -5.66
C CYS A 58 -3.16 -4.39 -6.76
N ARG A 59 -3.61 -5.60 -6.39
CA ARG A 59 -4.47 -6.40 -7.25
C ARG A 59 -5.90 -5.89 -7.12
N GLY A 60 -6.45 -5.45 -8.25
CA GLY A 60 -7.87 -5.14 -8.41
C GLY A 60 -8.76 -6.36 -8.21
#